data_AF-A0A3B9CZ53-F1
#
_entry.id   AF-A0A3B9CZ53-F1
#
_cell.length_a   1.000
_cell.length_b   1.000
_cell.length_c   1.000
_cell.angle_alpha   90.00
_cell.angle_beta   90.00
_cell.angle_gamma   90.00
#
_symmetry.space_group_name_H-M   'P 1'
#
loop_
_entity.id
_entity.type
_entity.pdbx_description
1 polymer ?
#
loop_
_entity_poly.entity_id
_entity_poly.type
_entity_poly.pdbx_seq_one_letter_code
_entity_poly.pdbx_strand_id
1 'polypeptide(L)'
;MNIKSRNGWRARIVFVSLLAFTACSSTGDTDEGADTAQNGSGSGSTNTATSSPASGGGQLTQEEIRAQSALRQTVFYFEFDIAEFKPADRDTLAYHARDLAANPNKRIRLEGHADERGTREYN
;
A
#
# COMPACT_ATOMS: atom_id res chain seq x y z
N MET A 1 19.63 -49.01 -37.27
CA MET A 1 18.39 -49.81 -37.18
C MET A 1 17.50 -49.24 -36.10
N ASN A 2 16.31 -48.80 -36.50
CA ASN A 2 15.19 -48.42 -35.64
C ASN A 2 14.61 -49.65 -34.95
N ILE A 3 14.15 -49.52 -33.69
CA ILE A 3 12.89 -50.10 -33.24
C ILE A 3 12.34 -49.26 -32.08
N LYS A 4 11.06 -48.92 -32.24
CA LYS A 4 10.22 -48.07 -31.41
C LYS A 4 9.27 -49.00 -30.63
N SER A 5 9.07 -48.73 -29.35
CA SER A 5 7.93 -49.27 -28.61
C SER A 5 7.34 -48.18 -27.72
N ARG A 6 6.13 -47.76 -28.11
CA ARG A 6 5.17 -46.97 -27.32
C ARG A 6 4.37 -47.94 -26.45
N ASN A 7 3.67 -47.39 -25.45
CA ASN A 7 2.43 -47.83 -24.79
C ASN A 7 2.62 -47.76 -23.26
N GLY A 8 1.77 -47.16 -22.44
CA GLY A 8 0.42 -46.66 -22.67
C GLY A 8 -0.41 -46.63 -21.38
N TRP A 9 0.16 -46.21 -20.23
CA TRP A 9 -0.59 -46.20 -18.97
C TRP A 9 -1.41 -44.91 -18.84
N ARG A 10 -2.54 -44.92 -19.53
CA ARG A 10 -3.66 -44.03 -19.25
C ARG A 10 -4.41 -44.60 -18.05
N ALA A 11 -4.50 -43.84 -16.96
CA ALA A 11 -5.67 -43.87 -16.09
C ALA A 11 -5.79 -42.51 -15.42
N ARG A 12 -6.68 -41.68 -15.99
CA ARG A 12 -7.12 -40.43 -15.40
C ARG A 12 -8.11 -40.75 -14.28
N ILE A 13 -7.97 -40.10 -13.13
CA ILE A 13 -9.11 -39.83 -12.25
C ILE A 13 -9.17 -38.32 -12.06
N VAL A 14 -10.22 -37.74 -12.62
CA VAL A 14 -10.69 -36.37 -12.47
C VAL A 14 -11.88 -36.43 -11.53
N PHE A 15 -11.87 -35.64 -10.45
CA PHE A 15 -13.04 -35.19 -9.69
C PHE A 15 -12.61 -33.88 -9.01
N VAL A 16 -12.80 -32.70 -9.63
CA VAL A 16 -14.02 -31.88 -9.59
C VAL A 16 -14.55 -31.73 -8.17
N SER A 17 -14.26 -30.57 -7.55
CA SER A 17 -15.28 -29.84 -6.81
C SER A 17 -14.90 -28.35 -6.77
N LEU A 18 -15.74 -27.60 -7.46
CA LEU A 18 -15.72 -26.17 -7.69
C LEU A 18 -16.73 -25.59 -6.68
N LEU A 19 -16.27 -24.82 -5.69
CA LEU A 19 -17.15 -23.93 -4.93
C LEU A 19 -16.61 -22.51 -5.04
N ALA A 20 -17.26 -21.74 -5.91
CA ALA A 20 -17.21 -20.29 -5.90
C ALA A 20 -18.17 -19.79 -4.81
N PHE A 21 -17.67 -18.99 -3.87
CA PHE A 21 -18.52 -18.13 -3.05
C PHE A 21 -18.45 -16.69 -3.56
N THR A 22 -19.64 -16.25 -3.94
CA THR A 22 -20.06 -14.99 -4.53
C THR A 22 -19.82 -13.78 -3.62
N ALA A 23 -19.51 -12.66 -4.26
CA ALA A 23 -19.46 -11.32 -3.69
C ALA A 23 -20.85 -10.78 -3.29
N CYS A 24 -20.91 -10.01 -2.21
CA CYS A 24 -22.01 -9.10 -1.85
C CYS A 24 -21.34 -7.99 -0.99
N SER A 25 -21.18 -6.71 -1.35
CA SER A 25 -22.04 -5.66 -1.94
C SER A 25 -23.21 -5.20 -1.07
N SER A 26 -23.02 -4.04 -0.42
CA SER A 26 -23.94 -2.92 -0.17
C SER A 26 -25.34 -3.20 0.40
N THR A 27 -25.55 -2.73 1.64
CA THR A 27 -26.72 -2.05 2.27
C THR A 27 -26.22 -1.61 3.66
N GLY A 28 -26.36 -0.40 4.22
CA GLY A 28 -27.27 0.70 3.94
C GLY A 28 -28.40 0.74 4.97
N ASP A 29 -28.14 1.10 6.23
CA ASP A 29 -29.19 1.45 7.21
C ASP A 29 -28.75 2.57 8.16
N THR A 30 -29.32 3.74 7.87
CA THR A 30 -29.92 4.78 8.73
C THR A 30 -29.76 4.65 10.25
N ASP A 31 -29.20 5.70 10.87
CA ASP A 31 -29.56 6.13 12.22
C ASP A 31 -30.01 7.61 12.13
N GLU A 32 -31.31 7.84 12.23
CA GLU A 32 -31.92 9.13 12.52
C GLU A 32 -32.02 9.29 14.04
N GLY A 33 -31.26 10.23 14.59
CA GLY A 33 -31.35 10.70 15.98
C GLY A 33 -31.44 12.22 16.00
N ALA A 34 -32.53 12.72 16.59
CA ALA A 34 -33.10 14.05 16.44
C ALA A 34 -32.27 15.27 16.90
N ASP A 35 -32.48 16.35 16.16
CA ASP A 35 -32.70 17.76 16.55
C ASP A 35 -31.79 18.39 17.63
N THR A 36 -30.97 19.36 17.20
CA THR A 36 -30.86 20.67 17.87
C THR A 36 -30.46 21.72 16.85
N ALA A 37 -31.37 22.67 16.63
CA ALA A 37 -31.14 23.92 15.92
C ALA A 37 -30.04 24.77 16.58
N GLN A 38 -29.10 25.32 15.81
CA GLN A 38 -28.72 26.73 15.96
C GLN A 38 -28.05 27.35 14.72
N ASN A 39 -28.62 28.50 14.37
CA ASN A 39 -28.30 29.51 13.37
C ASN A 39 -26.88 30.10 13.49
N GLY A 40 -26.25 30.49 12.37
CA GLY A 40 -25.08 31.37 12.39
C GLY A 40 -24.24 31.45 11.11
N SER A 41 -24.55 32.42 10.26
CA SER A 41 -23.82 32.92 9.10
C SER A 41 -22.29 32.72 9.05
N GLY A 42 -21.81 32.30 7.87
CA GLY A 42 -20.40 32.36 7.48
C GLY A 42 -20.24 32.51 5.97
N SER A 43 -20.40 33.73 5.48
CA SER A 43 -19.97 34.16 4.14
C SER A 43 -18.44 34.11 4.06
N GLY A 44 -17.88 33.41 3.08
CA GLY A 44 -16.42 33.26 3.01
C GLY A 44 -15.88 32.55 1.76
N SER A 45 -15.79 33.30 0.66
CA SER A 45 -14.75 33.19 -0.36
C SER A 45 -14.63 31.89 -1.15
N THR A 46 -15.24 31.88 -2.34
CA THR A 46 -14.85 31.03 -3.47
C THR A 46 -13.40 31.36 -3.88
N ASN A 47 -12.43 30.62 -3.35
CA ASN A 47 -11.08 30.61 -3.89
C ASN A 47 -10.99 29.56 -5.01
N THR A 48 -11.42 29.94 -6.20
CA THR A 48 -11.04 29.29 -7.45
C THR A 48 -9.54 29.49 -7.67
N ALA A 49 -8.74 28.56 -7.13
CA ALA A 49 -7.32 28.47 -7.44
C ALA A 49 -7.14 27.93 -8.86
N THR A 50 -7.27 28.82 -9.84
CA THR A 50 -6.87 28.58 -11.23
C THR A 50 -5.36 28.39 -11.25
N SER A 51 -4.91 27.13 -11.20
CA SER A 51 -3.49 26.79 -11.37
C SER A 51 -3.17 26.86 -12.86
N SER A 52 -2.58 27.97 -13.27
CA SER A 52 -1.97 28.12 -14.60
C SER A 52 -0.81 27.12 -14.73
N PRO A 53 -0.76 26.23 -15.74
CA PRO A 53 0.38 25.35 -15.93
C PRO A 53 1.55 26.20 -16.43
N ALA A 54 2.53 26.41 -15.56
CA ALA A 54 3.82 26.95 -15.94
C ALA A 54 4.49 25.98 -16.92
N SER A 55 4.82 26.54 -18.08
CA SER A 55 5.62 25.99 -19.17
C SER A 55 6.93 25.34 -18.69
N GLY A 56 7.25 24.15 -19.22
CA GLY A 56 8.63 23.64 -19.27
C GLY A 56 8.96 22.42 -18.41
N GLY A 57 8.19 21.34 -18.52
CA GLY A 57 8.56 20.03 -17.94
C GLY A 57 7.40 19.07 -18.11
N GLY A 58 7.66 17.84 -18.58
CA GLY A 58 6.61 16.82 -18.65
C GLY A 58 5.92 16.71 -17.29
N GLN A 59 4.60 16.90 -17.27
CA GLN A 59 3.82 16.79 -16.05
C GLN A 59 4.03 15.39 -15.47
N LEU A 60 4.57 15.30 -14.26
CA LEU A 60 4.74 14.01 -13.58
C LEU A 60 3.38 13.34 -13.46
N THR A 61 3.34 12.06 -13.76
CA THR A 61 2.18 11.22 -13.48
C THR A 61 1.93 11.16 -11.98
N GLN A 62 0.69 10.90 -11.59
CA GLN A 62 0.32 10.72 -10.18
C GLN A 62 1.11 9.58 -9.51
N GLU A 63 1.53 8.57 -10.27
CA GLU A 63 2.37 7.48 -9.77
C GLU A 63 3.78 7.96 -9.48
N GLU A 64 4.40 8.75 -10.37
CA GLU A 64 5.73 9.31 -10.14
C GLU A 64 5.77 10.22 -8.91
N ILE A 65 4.72 11.03 -8.70
CA ILE A 65 4.60 11.87 -7.51
C ILE A 65 4.52 11.02 -6.23
N ARG A 66 3.75 9.93 -6.26
CA ARG A 66 3.65 8.99 -5.13
C ARG A 66 4.97 8.29 -4.85
N ALA A 67 5.64 7.78 -5.88
CA ALA A 67 6.93 7.14 -5.76
C ALA A 67 8.00 8.08 -5.17
N GLN A 68 8.07 9.33 -5.67
CA GLN A 68 9.00 10.33 -5.12
C GLN A 68 8.69 10.66 -3.66
N SER A 69 7.40 10.79 -3.31
CA SER A 69 7.00 11.05 -1.93
C SER A 69 7.38 9.89 -1.00
N ALA A 70 7.13 8.64 -1.42
CA ALA A 70 7.49 7.44 -0.67
C ALA A 70 9.00 7.33 -0.44
N LEU A 71 9.81 7.60 -1.47
CA LEU A 71 11.27 7.54 -1.38
C LEU A 71 11.87 8.63 -0.47
N ARG A 72 11.14 9.72 -0.22
CA ARG A 72 11.56 10.77 0.73
C ARG A 72 11.29 10.39 2.18
N GLN A 73 10.31 9.54 2.45
CA GLN A 73 10.06 9.01 3.79
C GLN A 73 11.12 7.96 4.13
N THR A 74 11.93 8.24 5.14
CA THR A 74 13.07 7.39 5.54
C THR A 74 13.04 6.99 7.01
N VAL A 75 12.08 7.51 7.78
CA VAL A 75 11.86 7.18 9.19
C VAL A 75 10.50 6.50 9.31
N PHE A 76 10.47 5.36 10.00
CA PHE A 76 9.28 4.55 10.22
C PHE A 76 9.16 4.29 11.72
N TYR A 77 7.97 4.53 12.27
CA TYR A 77 7.72 4.37 13.71
C TYR A 77 7.01 3.06 13.97
N PHE A 78 7.35 2.46 15.11
CA PHE A 78 6.70 1.26 15.60
C PHE A 78 5.81 1.60 16.79
N GLU A 79 4.83 0.74 17.05
CA GLU A 79 4.09 0.76 18.31
C GLU A 79 4.97 0.25 19.45
N PHE A 80 4.59 0.54 20.69
CA PHE A 80 5.35 0.06 21.85
C PHE A 80 5.45 -1.46 21.86
N ASP A 81 6.68 -1.96 22.03
CA ASP A 81 7.00 -3.38 22.12
C ASP A 81 6.59 -4.21 20.89
N ILE A 82 6.56 -3.58 19.71
CA ILE A 82 6.18 -4.20 18.44
C ILE A 82 7.29 -3.99 17.40
N ALA A 83 7.64 -5.05 16.67
CA ALA A 83 8.61 -5.01 15.57
C ALA A 83 7.97 -5.14 14.17
N GLU A 84 6.63 -5.14 14.10
CA GLU A 84 5.89 -5.23 12.84
C GLU A 84 5.55 -3.84 12.28
N PHE A 85 5.69 -3.69 10.96
CA PHE A 85 5.32 -2.48 10.26
C PHE A 85 3.80 -2.36 10.10
N LYS A 86 3.27 -1.15 10.28
CA LYS A 86 1.89 -0.82 9.92
C LYS A 86 1.67 -1.06 8.41
N PRO A 87 0.47 -1.48 7.97
CA PRO A 87 0.20 -1.73 6.55
C PRO A 87 0.57 -0.55 5.63
N ALA A 88 0.29 0.69 6.04
CA ALA A 88 0.64 1.88 5.26
C ALA A 88 2.16 2.06 5.07
N ASP A 89 2.98 1.69 6.07
CA ASP A 89 4.43 1.77 5.97
C ASP A 89 4.99 0.68 5.05
N ARG A 90 4.33 -0.49 4.99
CA ARG A 90 4.73 -1.58 4.08
C ARG A 90 4.60 -1.16 2.61
N ASP A 91 3.58 -0.38 2.28
CA ASP A 91 3.41 0.17 0.92
C ASP A 91 4.55 1.13 0.56
N THR A 92 4.92 2.02 1.48
CA THR A 92 6.07 2.92 1.29
C THR A 92 7.39 2.14 1.16
N LEU A 93 7.60 1.13 2.01
CA LEU A 93 8.79 0.25 1.95
C LEU A 93 8.90 -0.51 0.62
N ALA A 94 7.77 -0.85 -0.02
CA ALA A 94 7.78 -1.47 -1.34
C ALA A 94 8.39 -0.56 -2.42
N TYR A 95 8.20 0.77 -2.34
CA TYR A 95 8.87 1.71 -3.24
C TYR A 95 10.39 1.72 -3.03
N HIS A 96 10.85 1.73 -1.78
CA HIS A 96 12.28 1.61 -1.46
C HIS A 96 12.88 0.30 -1.95
N ALA A 97 12.19 -0.83 -1.74
CA ALA A 97 12.64 -2.14 -2.20
C ALA A 97 12.80 -2.19 -3.72
N ARG A 98 11.84 -1.62 -4.47
CA ARG A 98 11.90 -1.53 -5.94
C ARG A 98 13.03 -0.61 -6.40
N ASP A 99 13.22 0.53 -5.74
CA ASP A 99 14.32 1.45 -6.03
C ASP A 99 15.69 0.79 -5.80
N LEU A 100 15.87 0.04 -4.71
CA LEU A 100 17.11 -0.70 -4.45
C LEU A 100 17.33 -1.82 -5.46
N ALA A 101 16.28 -2.56 -5.81
CA ALA A 101 16.36 -3.61 -6.83
C ALA A 101 16.73 -3.07 -8.22
N ALA A 102 16.23 -1.89 -8.58
CA ALA A 102 16.55 -1.22 -9.84
C ALA A 102 17.96 -0.60 -9.84
N ASN A 103 18.52 -0.31 -8.66
CA ASN A 103 19.81 0.35 -8.50
C ASN A 103 20.78 -0.54 -7.69
N PRO A 104 21.35 -1.61 -8.28
CA PRO A 104 22.16 -2.59 -7.55
C PRO A 104 23.46 -2.03 -6.93
N ASN A 105 23.92 -0.87 -7.40
CA ASN A 105 25.09 -0.18 -6.85
C ASN A 105 24.73 0.76 -5.68
N LYS A 106 23.45 1.02 -5.43
CA LYS A 106 23.00 1.87 -4.32
C LYS A 106 23.31 1.17 -3.00
N ARG A 107 23.88 1.93 -2.06
CA ARG A 107 24.17 1.46 -0.71
C ARG A 107 23.31 2.23 0.27
N ILE A 108 22.76 1.53 1.25
CA ILE A 108 21.97 2.11 2.33
C ILE A 108 22.48 1.62 3.68
N ARG A 109 22.11 2.34 4.73
CA ARG A 109 22.38 2.00 6.11
C ARG A 109 21.05 1.98 6.85
N LEU A 110 20.78 0.89 7.55
CA LEU A 110 19.58 0.74 8.37
C LEU A 110 19.97 0.97 9.83
N GLU A 111 19.22 1.82 10.51
CA GLU A 111 19.34 2.06 11.95
C GLU A 111 18.02 1.74 12.63
N GLY A 112 18.11 1.06 13.76
CA GLY A 112 17.00 0.90 14.69
C GLY A 112 17.25 1.79 15.91
N HIS A 113 16.19 2.43 16.40
CA HIS A 113 16.18 3.15 17.65
C HIS A 113 14.98 2.66 18.46
N ALA A 114 15.22 2.26 19.70
CA ALA A 114 14.17 2.08 20.69
C ALA A 114 13.99 3.37 21.49
N ASP A 115 12.90 3.44 22.26
CA ASP A 115 12.75 4.49 23.26
C ASP A 115 13.61 4.22 24.51
N GLU A 116 13.56 5.10 25.51
CA GLU A 116 14.39 5.00 26.72
C GLU A 116 13.85 4.03 27.78
N ARG A 117 12.70 3.39 27.55
CA ARG A 117 12.06 2.49 28.52
C ARG A 117 12.70 1.10 28.42
N GLY A 118 12.79 0.41 29.56
CA GLY A 118 13.39 -0.93 29.62
C GLY A 118 14.90 -0.93 29.86
N THR A 119 15.55 -2.07 29.66
CA THR A 119 17.01 -2.21 29.81
C THR A 119 17.71 -1.93 28.49
N ARG A 120 18.99 -1.53 28.56
CA ARG A 120 19.82 -1.30 27.36
C ARG A 120 19.97 -2.57 26.51
N GLU A 121 19.96 -3.73 27.15
CA GLU A 121 20.10 -5.03 26.48
C GLU A 121 18.80 -5.49 25.82
N TYR A 122 17.63 -4.99 26.26
CA TYR A 122 16.33 -5.27 25.66
C TYR A 122 16.09 -4.48 24.39
N ASN A 123 16.48 -3.20 24.44
CA ASN A 123 16.39 -2.22 23.35
C ASN A 123 17.41 -2.47 22.24
#